data_AF-A0A2M8EIV6-F1
#
_entry.id   AF-A0A2M8EIV6-F1
#
_cell.length_a   1.000
_cell.length_b   1.000
_cell.length_c   1.000
_cell.angle_alpha   90.00
_cell.angle_beta   90.00
_cell.angle_gamma   90.00
#
_symmetry.space_group_name_H-M   'P 1'
#
loop_
_entity.id
_entity.type
_entity.pdbx_description
1 polymer ?
#
loop_
_entity_poly.entity_id
_entity_poly.type
_entity_poly.pdbx_seq_one_letter_code
_entity_poly.pdbx_strand_id
1 'polypeptide(L)'
;MKPKSRLIVSALGALVVLILLEPLAVEAAEAEYRLCPTDSTCTIGEFLYDDNYTPVPPANASCTLTIRKPDGGLLFDPPPAMSESADGWYYYDFDTTGKSEGLYRSTMCCDVGTEHLCLDKSFTIGPDVAGAVWNAPPSSYNTPGTFGWYLQNATGLAQNIWSYTSRSLTDFGSLVADIWNNTIRSLTTRQISPTEHIAREEEHWTTRFAGGGEVLAGKTYRAKLWVLNFETELADAVADPTYTIYDAMRNVIDSPPPTGTMTKLAGTTGIYELTYIVPTNATGGRWETIVDVDVDGGGTDIQDGSYWEVESSPAEVKINAITDNTVPSITANVTIKNEGGSWYEYKYAYCVVAQENNTCGGG
;
A
#
# COMPACT_ATOMS: atom_id res chain seq x y z
N MET A 1 34.76 -31.95 28.87
CA MET A 1 34.38 -31.34 30.17
C MET A 1 33.55 -30.10 29.91
N LYS A 2 32.49 -29.95 30.70
CA LYS A 2 31.44 -28.93 30.69
C LYS A 2 31.98 -27.52 31.14
N PRO A 3 31.16 -26.45 31.08
CA PRO A 3 31.50 -25.12 30.53
C PRO A 3 31.40 -23.99 31.57
N LYS A 4 31.42 -22.72 31.10
CA LYS A 4 30.76 -21.47 31.63
C LYS A 4 31.71 -20.26 31.42
N SER A 5 31.31 -19.01 31.17
CA SER A 5 30.04 -18.35 30.86
C SER A 5 30.31 -16.84 30.61
N ARG A 6 29.81 -16.32 29.49
CA ARG A 6 28.98 -15.08 29.34
C ARG A 6 29.37 -13.70 29.93
N LEU A 7 29.26 -12.69 29.04
CA LEU A 7 28.64 -11.34 29.18
C LEU A 7 29.46 -10.23 29.93
N ILE A 8 29.44 -8.91 29.63
CA ILE A 8 28.86 -8.01 28.60
C ILE A 8 29.38 -6.54 28.85
N VAL A 9 29.40 -5.67 27.81
CA VAL A 9 29.07 -4.19 27.81
C VAL A 9 30.12 -3.03 27.97
N SER A 10 30.02 -2.10 26.99
CA SER A 10 30.19 -0.60 26.89
C SER A 10 31.47 0.12 27.33
N ALA A 11 32.17 0.93 26.51
CA ALA A 11 31.88 2.24 25.85
C ALA A 11 32.40 3.48 26.65
N LEU A 12 33.30 4.26 26.02
CA LEU A 12 33.70 5.70 26.21
C LEU A 12 35.17 5.84 25.72
N GLY A 13 35.66 6.81 24.94
CA GLY A 13 35.11 8.05 24.38
C GLY A 13 36.18 8.79 23.53
N ALA A 14 35.69 9.70 22.68
CA ALA A 14 36.34 10.89 22.08
C ALA A 14 37.74 10.79 21.41
N LEU A 15 37.76 10.78 20.07
CA LEU A 15 38.94 11.07 19.24
C LEU A 15 38.86 12.51 18.70
N VAL A 16 39.78 13.38 19.14
CA VAL A 16 39.92 14.77 18.70
C VAL A 16 40.64 14.81 17.35
N VAL A 17 40.03 15.44 16.35
CA VAL A 17 40.63 15.71 15.02
C VAL A 17 41.42 17.01 15.09
N LEU A 18 42.74 16.92 14.87
CA LEU A 18 43.66 18.05 14.77
C LEU A 18 43.86 18.36 13.27
N ILE A 19 43.33 19.49 12.80
CA ILE A 19 43.53 19.98 11.42
C ILE A 19 44.87 20.74 11.37
N LEU A 20 45.86 20.17 10.69
CA LEU A 20 47.12 20.84 10.32
C LEU A 20 46.88 21.72 9.07
N LEU A 21 47.00 23.03 9.25
CA LEU A 21 47.10 24.02 8.17
C LEU A 21 48.57 24.09 7.72
N GLU A 22 48.90 23.48 6.59
CA GLU A 22 50.16 23.76 5.88
C GLU A 22 49.93 24.88 4.84
N PRO A 23 50.84 25.86 4.73
CA PRO A 23 50.74 26.90 3.71
C PRO A 23 51.02 26.29 2.32
N LEU A 24 50.05 26.40 1.43
CA LEU A 24 50.20 26.09 0.00
C LEU A 24 51.31 26.96 -0.59
N ALA A 25 52.32 26.34 -1.19
CA ALA A 25 53.31 27.05 -1.99
C ALA A 25 52.59 27.74 -3.16
N VAL A 26 52.76 29.06 -3.25
CA VAL A 26 52.35 29.83 -4.42
C VAL A 26 53.44 29.66 -5.48
N GLU A 27 53.21 28.82 -6.48
CA GLU A 27 54.05 28.78 -7.67
C GLU A 27 53.66 29.98 -8.56
N ALA A 28 54.65 30.81 -8.92
CA ALA A 28 54.48 31.80 -9.96
C ALA A 28 54.40 31.07 -11.31
N ALA A 29 53.26 31.16 -11.99
CA ALA A 29 53.11 30.62 -13.34
C ALA A 29 54.13 31.29 -14.27
N GLU A 30 54.81 30.49 -15.10
CA GLU A 30 55.62 31.04 -16.20
C GLU A 30 54.74 31.98 -17.05
N ALA A 31 55.29 33.13 -17.44
CA ALA A 31 54.61 34.03 -18.34
C ALA A 31 54.35 33.28 -19.66
N GLU A 32 53.10 32.90 -19.89
CA GLU A 32 52.71 32.23 -21.14
C GLU A 32 52.90 33.21 -22.30
N TYR A 33 53.74 32.82 -23.27
CA TYR A 33 53.84 33.54 -24.54
C TYR A 33 52.46 33.59 -25.20
N ARG A 34 52.19 34.67 -25.92
CA ARG A 34 50.92 34.82 -26.65
C ARG A 34 50.69 33.62 -27.57
N LEU A 35 49.53 32.98 -27.45
CA LEU A 35 49.09 31.97 -28.38
C LEU A 35 48.51 32.63 -29.64
N CYS A 36 49.10 32.33 -30.78
CA CYS A 36 48.56 32.61 -32.10
C CYS A 36 47.92 31.32 -32.64
N PRO A 37 46.59 31.26 -32.85
CA PRO A 37 45.95 30.08 -33.40
C PRO A 37 46.52 29.70 -34.78
N THR A 38 46.59 28.41 -35.06
CA THR A 38 46.91 27.90 -36.41
C THR A 38 45.88 28.39 -37.44
N ASP A 39 46.33 28.59 -38.69
CA ASP A 39 45.51 29.03 -39.81
C ASP A 39 44.70 30.33 -39.55
N SER A 40 45.30 31.28 -38.85
CA SER A 40 44.71 32.56 -38.50
C SER A 40 45.69 33.73 -38.68
N THR A 41 45.19 34.95 -38.66
CA THR A 41 46.03 36.15 -38.59
C THR A 41 46.28 36.52 -37.14
N CYS A 42 47.56 36.58 -36.75
CA CYS A 42 47.98 36.98 -35.42
C CYS A 42 48.69 38.35 -35.44
N THR A 43 48.08 39.34 -34.81
CA THR A 43 48.64 40.69 -34.71
C THR A 43 49.69 40.78 -33.61
N ILE A 44 50.95 41.01 -33.96
CA ILE A 44 52.06 41.17 -33.03
C ILE A 44 52.48 42.64 -33.02
N GLY A 45 52.52 43.29 -31.86
CA GLY A 45 52.86 44.70 -31.79
C GLY A 45 53.17 45.22 -30.40
N GLU A 46 53.50 46.51 -30.35
CA GLU A 46 53.71 47.28 -29.13
C GLU A 46 53.32 48.75 -29.34
N PHE A 47 52.90 49.41 -28.26
CA PHE A 47 52.76 50.86 -28.26
C PHE A 47 54.10 51.53 -28.02
N LEU A 48 54.42 52.53 -28.83
CA LEU A 48 55.61 53.34 -28.67
C LEU A 48 55.24 54.71 -28.09
N TYR A 49 55.86 55.04 -26.96
CA TYR A 49 55.70 56.32 -26.27
C TYR A 49 57.07 56.98 -26.11
N ASP A 50 57.08 58.31 -26.07
CA ASP A 50 58.24 59.08 -25.63
C ASP A 50 58.37 59.10 -24.09
N ASP A 51 59.44 59.71 -23.57
CA ASP A 51 59.71 59.84 -22.13
C ASP A 51 58.63 60.65 -21.37
N ASN A 52 57.76 61.36 -22.10
CA ASN A 52 56.61 62.08 -21.56
C ASN A 52 55.31 61.26 -21.64
N TYR A 53 55.38 59.98 -22.01
CA TYR A 53 54.24 59.09 -22.23
C TYR A 53 53.30 59.57 -23.35
N THR A 54 53.81 60.37 -24.29
CA THR A 54 53.07 60.77 -25.49
C THR A 54 53.27 59.71 -26.57
N PRO A 55 52.21 59.24 -27.26
CA PRO A 55 52.38 58.27 -28.34
C PRO A 55 53.26 58.84 -29.45
N VAL A 56 54.19 58.04 -29.96
CA VAL A 56 55.01 58.39 -31.12
C VAL A 56 54.21 58.05 -32.38
N PRO A 57 53.72 59.05 -33.14
CA PRO A 57 52.79 58.80 -34.23
C PRO A 57 53.50 58.37 -35.52
N PRO A 58 52.73 57.91 -36.53
CA PRO A 58 53.22 57.48 -37.84
C PRO A 58 54.25 58.41 -38.48
N ALA A 59 55.22 57.84 -39.19
CA ALA A 59 56.36 58.51 -39.85
C ALA A 59 57.44 59.13 -38.93
N ASN A 60 57.32 59.02 -37.61
CA ASN A 60 58.37 59.46 -36.66
C ASN A 60 59.21 58.31 -36.07
N ALA A 61 58.83 57.06 -36.32
CA ALA A 61 59.59 55.87 -35.96
C ALA A 61 59.63 54.86 -37.12
N SER A 62 60.71 54.09 -37.21
CA SER A 62 60.83 52.95 -38.13
C SER A 62 60.96 51.67 -37.31
N CYS A 63 59.90 50.86 -37.27
CA CYS A 63 59.88 49.59 -36.53
C CYS A 63 59.96 48.38 -37.48
N THR A 64 60.78 47.40 -37.09
CA THR A 64 60.93 46.11 -37.79
C THR A 64 60.72 44.95 -36.83
N LEU A 65 60.24 43.81 -37.35
CA LEU A 65 60.00 42.60 -36.57
C LEU A 65 60.86 41.45 -37.08
N THR A 66 61.90 41.09 -36.34
CA THR A 66 62.69 39.88 -36.65
C THR A 66 61.99 38.67 -36.05
N ILE A 67 61.63 37.68 -36.87
CA ILE A 67 60.99 36.44 -36.41
C ILE A 67 61.88 35.24 -36.73
N ARG A 68 62.12 34.40 -35.72
CA ARG A 68 62.83 33.14 -35.84
C ARG A 68 61.86 31.99 -35.60
N LYS A 69 61.82 31.06 -36.56
CA LYS A 69 61.02 29.84 -36.50
C LYS A 69 61.45 28.95 -35.32
N PRO A 70 60.61 27.96 -34.94
CA PRO A 70 60.97 26.96 -33.93
C PRO A 70 62.28 26.21 -34.23
N ASP A 71 62.60 26.00 -35.52
CA ASP A 71 63.85 25.37 -35.98
C ASP A 71 65.10 26.26 -35.82
N GLY A 72 64.94 27.51 -35.39
CA GLY A 72 66.01 28.48 -35.22
C GLY A 72 66.37 29.25 -36.49
N GLY A 73 65.76 28.98 -37.65
CA GLY A 73 65.94 29.76 -38.87
C GLY A 73 65.17 31.08 -38.84
N LEU A 74 65.70 32.12 -39.50
CA LEU A 74 64.94 33.35 -39.72
C LEU A 74 63.75 33.06 -40.64
N LEU A 75 62.60 33.65 -40.31
CA LEU A 75 61.40 33.53 -41.13
C LEU A 75 61.42 34.50 -42.32
N PHE A 76 61.98 35.69 -42.10
CA PHE A 76 62.15 36.75 -43.09
C PHE A 76 63.57 37.29 -43.00
N ASP A 77 64.19 37.52 -44.15
CA ASP A 77 65.51 38.17 -44.28
C ASP A 77 65.51 38.98 -45.58
N PRO A 78 65.45 40.33 -45.53
CA PRO A 78 65.50 41.17 -44.33
C PRO A 78 64.19 41.12 -43.48
N PRO A 79 64.23 41.54 -42.20
CA PRO A 79 63.05 41.65 -41.35
C PRO A 79 61.98 42.58 -41.96
N PRO A 80 60.69 42.23 -41.88
CA PRO A 80 59.61 43.08 -42.37
C PRO A 80 59.48 44.37 -41.56
N ALA A 81 59.12 45.45 -42.25
CA ALA A 81 58.63 46.68 -41.63
C ALA A 81 57.24 46.45 -41.00
N MET A 82 56.98 47.10 -39.88
CA MET A 82 55.70 47.02 -39.18
C MET A 82 54.74 48.11 -39.67
N SER A 83 53.45 47.80 -39.66
CA SER A 83 52.36 48.75 -39.87
C SER A 83 52.20 49.67 -38.65
N GLU A 84 51.68 50.87 -38.85
CA GLU A 84 51.57 51.91 -37.81
C GLU A 84 50.17 52.52 -37.77
N SER A 85 49.75 52.94 -36.57
CA SER A 85 48.48 53.63 -36.30
C SER A 85 48.72 54.98 -35.60
N ALA A 86 47.78 55.92 -35.75
CA ALA A 86 47.92 57.29 -35.25
C ALA A 86 48.03 57.41 -33.71
N ASP A 87 47.70 56.35 -32.98
CA ASP A 87 47.77 56.22 -31.53
C ASP A 87 49.12 55.66 -31.02
N GLY A 88 50.13 55.57 -31.89
CA GLY A 88 51.46 55.05 -31.56
C GLY A 88 51.53 53.53 -31.48
N TRP A 89 50.52 52.81 -31.97
CA TRP A 89 50.55 51.36 -32.08
C TRP A 89 51.31 50.92 -33.35
N TYR A 90 52.37 50.15 -33.16
CA TYR A 90 53.14 49.53 -34.23
C TYR A 90 52.92 48.02 -34.21
N TYR A 91 52.50 47.45 -35.33
CA TYR A 91 52.07 46.05 -35.41
C TYR A 91 52.41 45.37 -36.72
N TYR A 92 52.42 44.05 -36.68
CA TYR A 92 52.58 43.18 -37.82
C TYR A 92 51.53 42.07 -37.75
N ASP A 93 50.69 41.99 -38.77
CA ASP A 93 49.70 40.93 -38.91
C ASP A 93 50.37 39.71 -39.55
N PHE A 94 50.69 38.75 -38.69
CA PHE A 94 51.36 37.53 -39.10
C PHE A 94 50.35 36.44 -39.44
N ASP A 95 50.35 35.99 -40.70
CA ASP A 95 49.54 34.86 -41.15
C ASP A 95 50.19 33.53 -40.72
N THR A 96 49.50 32.81 -39.84
CA THR A 96 49.92 31.49 -39.34
C THR A 96 49.53 30.35 -40.26
N THR A 97 48.82 30.60 -41.37
CA THR A 97 48.42 29.56 -42.33
C THR A 97 49.63 28.80 -42.88
N GLY A 98 49.59 27.47 -42.72
CA GLY A 98 50.66 26.56 -43.16
C GLY A 98 51.99 26.71 -42.42
N LYS A 99 52.02 27.37 -41.26
CA LYS A 99 53.22 27.46 -40.40
C LYS A 99 53.27 26.30 -39.41
N SER A 100 54.46 25.89 -39.02
CA SER A 100 54.66 24.86 -38.00
C SER A 100 54.25 25.36 -36.61
N GLU A 101 53.68 24.49 -35.78
CA GLU A 101 53.42 24.81 -34.37
C GLU A 101 54.73 24.94 -33.57
N GLY A 102 54.70 25.74 -32.51
CA GLY A 102 55.83 25.95 -31.59
C GLY A 102 56.14 27.41 -31.30
N LEU A 103 57.24 27.62 -30.56
CA LEU A 103 57.71 28.96 -30.17
C LEU A 103 58.39 29.67 -31.33
N TYR A 104 57.82 30.79 -31.74
CA TYR A 104 58.41 31.76 -32.66
C TYR A 104 59.06 32.84 -31.82
N ARG A 105 60.40 32.86 -31.82
CA ARG A 105 61.14 33.89 -31.10
C ARG A 105 61.18 35.14 -31.95
N SER A 106 60.62 36.23 -31.45
CA SER A 106 60.55 37.48 -32.21
C SER A 106 61.01 38.68 -31.41
N THR A 107 61.70 39.58 -32.10
CA THR A 107 62.20 40.82 -31.52
C THR A 107 61.73 41.97 -32.40
N MET A 108 60.98 42.88 -31.79
CA MET A 108 60.56 44.13 -32.40
C MET A 108 61.61 45.18 -32.08
N CYS A 109 62.17 45.84 -33.09
CA CYS A 109 63.13 46.92 -32.91
C CYS A 109 62.65 48.18 -33.64
N CYS A 110 62.70 49.32 -32.96
CA CYS A 110 62.25 50.61 -33.46
C CYS A 110 63.38 51.64 -33.38
N ASP A 111 63.54 52.42 -34.44
CA ASP A 111 64.41 53.57 -34.51
C ASP A 111 63.58 54.87 -34.51
N VAL A 112 63.84 55.76 -33.55
CA VAL A 112 63.21 57.09 -33.44
C VAL A 112 64.32 58.15 -33.50
N GLY A 113 64.54 58.74 -34.67
CA GLY A 113 65.66 59.66 -34.87
C GLY A 113 67.02 58.96 -34.67
N THR A 114 67.67 59.20 -33.52
CA THR A 114 68.95 58.56 -33.13
C THR A 114 68.81 57.50 -32.04
N GLU A 115 67.60 57.29 -31.54
CA GLU A 115 67.32 56.36 -30.44
C GLU A 115 66.87 55.01 -30.99
N HIS A 116 67.24 53.93 -30.30
CA HIS A 116 66.97 52.55 -30.70
C HIS A 116 66.44 51.74 -29.52
N LEU A 117 65.31 51.06 -29.71
CA LEU A 117 64.68 50.21 -28.70
C LEU A 117 64.32 48.85 -29.31
N CYS A 118 64.67 47.76 -28.62
CA CYS A 118 64.24 46.41 -28.99
C CYS A 118 63.49 45.75 -27.83
N LEU A 119 62.39 45.07 -28.15
CA LEU A 119 61.54 44.36 -27.20
C LEU A 119 61.29 42.93 -27.66
N ASP A 120 61.25 42.00 -26.71
CA ASP A 120 60.83 40.63 -26.97
C ASP A 120 59.32 40.59 -27.23
N LYS A 121 58.96 39.99 -28.36
CA LYS A 121 57.59 39.83 -28.82
C LYS A 121 57.35 38.40 -29.27
N SER A 122 58.08 37.46 -28.66
CA SER A 122 57.94 36.04 -28.92
C SER A 122 56.50 35.56 -28.71
N PHE A 123 56.05 34.64 -29.56
CA PHE A 123 54.71 34.09 -29.56
C PHE A 123 54.75 32.59 -29.89
N THR A 124 53.71 31.87 -29.52
CA THR A 124 53.58 30.44 -29.82
C THR A 124 52.49 30.24 -30.85
N ILE A 125 52.76 29.49 -31.91
CA ILE A 125 51.71 28.99 -32.81
C ILE A 125 51.23 27.65 -32.27
N GLY A 126 49.92 27.51 -32.09
CA GLY A 126 49.32 26.27 -31.61
C GLY A 126 47.82 26.24 -31.85
N PRO A 127 47.17 25.11 -31.54
CA PRO A 127 45.73 24.96 -31.75
C PRO A 127 44.92 25.88 -30.84
N ASP A 128 43.81 26.43 -31.36
CA ASP A 128 42.79 27.06 -30.52
C ASP A 128 41.98 25.98 -29.79
N VAL A 129 42.51 25.56 -28.63
CA VAL A 129 41.88 24.53 -27.79
C VAL A 129 40.52 25.02 -27.27
N ALA A 130 40.40 26.30 -26.92
CA ALA A 130 39.15 26.85 -26.39
C ALA A 130 38.04 26.86 -27.46
N GLY A 131 38.35 27.32 -28.67
CA GLY A 131 37.42 27.25 -29.80
C GLY A 131 37.07 25.82 -30.18
N ALA A 132 38.05 24.90 -30.18
CA ALA A 132 37.81 23.49 -30.48
C ALA A 132 36.90 22.79 -29.46
N VAL A 133 36.88 23.25 -28.19
CA VAL A 133 36.02 22.68 -27.14
C VAL A 133 34.65 23.34 -27.10
N TRP A 134 34.57 24.68 -27.17
CA TRP A 134 33.32 25.41 -26.94
C TRP A 134 32.52 25.70 -28.22
N ASN A 135 33.18 25.82 -29.36
CA ASN A 135 32.55 26.21 -30.63
C ASN A 135 32.47 25.04 -31.64
N ALA A 136 32.88 23.83 -31.25
CA ALA A 136 32.77 22.69 -32.14
C ALA A 136 31.28 22.39 -32.45
N PRO A 137 30.94 22.20 -33.73
CA PRO A 137 29.56 21.94 -34.11
C PRO A 137 29.12 20.58 -33.54
N PRO A 138 27.82 20.40 -33.25
CA PRO A 138 27.29 19.12 -32.78
C PRO A 138 27.77 17.93 -33.65
N SER A 139 27.76 18.05 -34.98
CA SER A 139 28.24 17.00 -35.88
C SER A 139 29.65 16.45 -35.59
N SER A 140 30.50 17.21 -34.90
CA SER A 140 31.85 16.81 -34.50
C SER A 140 31.91 15.80 -33.35
N TYR A 141 30.87 15.66 -32.52
CA TYR A 141 30.87 14.68 -31.40
C TYR A 141 29.97 13.47 -31.66
N ASN A 142 30.29 12.74 -32.73
CA ASN A 142 29.55 11.54 -33.14
C ASN A 142 30.10 10.23 -32.57
N THR A 143 31.26 10.24 -31.90
CA THR A 143 31.88 9.03 -31.33
C THR A 143 31.13 8.56 -30.07
N PRO A 144 30.45 7.40 -30.11
CA PRO A 144 29.68 6.90 -28.97
C PRO A 144 30.54 6.72 -27.71
N GLY A 145 29.98 7.07 -26.56
CA GLY A 145 30.65 6.92 -25.26
C GLY A 145 31.59 8.06 -24.85
N THR A 146 31.82 9.05 -25.72
CA THR A 146 32.57 10.27 -25.37
C THR A 146 31.70 11.31 -24.69
N PHE A 147 32.30 12.24 -23.94
CA PHE A 147 31.58 13.33 -23.27
C PHE A 147 30.75 14.17 -24.26
N GLY A 148 31.33 14.53 -25.41
CA GLY A 148 30.64 15.33 -26.43
C GLY A 148 29.43 14.62 -27.06
N TRP A 149 29.49 13.28 -27.20
CA TRP A 149 28.37 12.49 -27.73
C TRP A 149 27.14 12.52 -26.81
N TYR A 150 27.36 12.45 -25.49
CA TYR A 150 26.29 12.53 -24.49
C TYR A 150 25.66 13.92 -24.40
N LEU A 151 26.44 14.98 -24.62
CA LEU A 151 25.93 16.35 -24.60
C LEU A 151 24.88 16.61 -25.69
N GLN A 152 25.05 15.99 -26.87
CA GLN A 152 24.11 16.11 -27.99
C GLN A 152 22.96 15.13 -27.93
N ASN A 153 23.21 13.92 -27.45
CA ASN A 153 22.24 12.83 -27.45
C ASN A 153 21.64 12.70 -26.04
N ALA A 154 21.03 13.79 -25.53
CA ALA A 154 20.27 13.74 -24.28
C ALA A 154 19.16 12.65 -24.33
N THR A 155 18.64 12.35 -25.52
CA THR A 155 17.76 11.21 -25.80
C THR A 155 18.44 9.86 -25.62
N GLY A 156 19.71 9.71 -26.00
CA GLY A 156 20.53 8.53 -25.73
C GLY A 156 20.78 8.33 -24.24
N LEU A 157 20.93 9.41 -23.49
CA LEU A 157 21.00 9.41 -22.02
C LEU A 157 19.68 8.93 -21.40
N ALA A 158 18.54 9.47 -21.86
CA ALA A 158 17.22 9.02 -21.44
C ALA A 158 16.95 7.56 -21.82
N GLN A 159 17.35 7.11 -23.01
CA GLN A 159 17.25 5.70 -23.43
C GLN A 159 18.14 4.80 -22.56
N ASN A 160 19.37 5.20 -22.25
CA ASN A 160 20.24 4.51 -21.30
C ASN A 160 19.68 4.53 -19.86
N ILE A 161 18.93 5.58 -19.48
CA ILE A 161 18.15 5.73 -18.23
C ILE A 161 16.76 5.07 -18.30
N TRP A 162 16.34 4.49 -19.42
CA TRP A 162 15.21 3.55 -19.45
C TRP A 162 15.62 2.09 -19.66
N SER A 163 16.74 1.81 -20.34
CA SER A 163 17.21 0.44 -20.70
C SER A 163 18.09 -0.30 -19.67
N TYR A 164 18.82 0.40 -18.80
CA TYR A 164 19.48 -0.15 -17.59
C TYR A 164 18.55 -1.12 -16.85
N THR A 165 19.00 -2.35 -16.79
CA THR A 165 18.23 -3.54 -16.45
C THR A 165 18.14 -3.82 -14.96
N SER A 166 18.77 -3.02 -14.11
CA SER A 166 18.68 -3.12 -12.64
C SER A 166 17.68 -2.12 -12.03
N ARG A 167 16.76 -1.58 -12.85
CA ARG A 167 15.64 -0.76 -12.38
C ARG A 167 14.43 -1.64 -12.05
N SER A 168 13.92 -1.50 -10.84
CA SER A 168 12.64 -2.10 -10.38
C SER A 168 11.39 -1.60 -11.13
N LEU A 169 11.51 -0.71 -12.12
CA LEU A 169 10.38 -0.10 -12.84
C LEU A 169 9.83 -0.95 -13.99
N THR A 170 10.66 -1.80 -14.61
CA THR A 170 10.21 -2.76 -15.64
C THR A 170 9.50 -3.98 -15.05
N ASP A 171 9.75 -4.27 -13.77
CA ASP A 171 9.19 -5.43 -13.07
C ASP A 171 7.80 -5.15 -12.49
N PHE A 172 7.27 -3.92 -12.58
CA PHE A 172 5.91 -3.61 -12.09
C PHE A 172 4.81 -4.30 -12.90
N GLY A 173 5.03 -4.53 -14.20
CA GLY A 173 4.03 -5.20 -15.05
C GLY A 173 3.86 -6.67 -14.70
N SER A 174 4.93 -7.33 -14.25
CA SER A 174 4.90 -8.70 -13.75
C SER A 174 4.69 -8.77 -12.25
N LEU A 175 4.88 -7.70 -11.47
CA LEU A 175 4.78 -7.69 -10.01
C LEU A 175 3.52 -8.37 -9.49
N VAL A 176 2.37 -8.12 -10.10
CA VAL A 176 1.12 -8.80 -9.72
C VAL A 176 1.24 -10.30 -9.97
N ALA A 177 1.68 -10.72 -11.15
CA ALA A 177 1.93 -12.13 -11.46
C ALA A 177 3.02 -12.76 -10.58
N ASP A 178 4.08 -12.03 -10.24
CA ASP A 178 5.19 -12.47 -9.40
C ASP A 178 4.75 -12.63 -7.94
N ILE A 179 3.89 -11.74 -7.43
CA ILE A 179 3.22 -11.88 -6.13
C ILE A 179 2.32 -13.12 -6.12
N TRP A 180 1.52 -13.32 -7.16
CA TRP A 180 0.61 -14.47 -7.25
C TRP A 180 1.33 -15.80 -7.46
N ASN A 181 2.46 -15.79 -8.18
CA ASN A 181 3.29 -16.97 -8.43
C ASN A 181 4.31 -17.23 -7.32
N ASN A 182 4.43 -16.34 -6.32
CA ASN A 182 5.37 -16.52 -5.22
C ASN A 182 5.00 -17.75 -4.39
N THR A 183 5.92 -18.71 -4.30
CA THR A 183 5.72 -19.99 -3.59
C THR A 183 5.40 -19.82 -2.10
N ILE A 184 5.80 -18.71 -1.48
CA ILE A 184 5.50 -18.38 -0.08
C ILE A 184 4.73 -17.05 -0.06
N ARG A 185 3.40 -17.12 -0.18
CA ARG A 185 2.51 -15.96 -0.12
C ARG A 185 1.58 -16.06 1.08
N SER A 186 1.77 -15.17 2.05
CA SER A 186 0.97 -15.10 3.28
C SER A 186 -0.37 -14.34 3.09
N LEU A 187 -0.97 -14.41 1.90
CA LEU A 187 -2.31 -13.86 1.63
C LEU A 187 -3.39 -14.94 1.55
N THR A 188 -3.01 -16.23 1.45
CA THR A 188 -3.94 -17.37 1.50
C THR A 188 -3.70 -18.30 2.71
N THR A 189 -2.74 -17.98 3.58
CA THR A 189 -2.25 -18.92 4.62
C THR A 189 -1.95 -18.28 5.97
N ARG A 190 -2.54 -17.12 6.33
CA ARG A 190 -2.44 -16.65 7.72
C ARG A 190 -3.28 -17.56 8.61
N GLN A 191 -2.61 -18.61 9.09
CA GLN A 191 -3.09 -19.57 10.07
C GLN A 191 -3.10 -18.88 11.44
N ILE A 192 -4.27 -18.59 12.01
CA ILE A 192 -4.39 -18.00 13.36
C ILE A 192 -4.19 -19.08 14.43
N SER A 193 -4.59 -20.31 14.12
CA SER A 193 -4.38 -21.53 14.90
C SER A 193 -4.26 -22.74 13.95
N PRO A 194 -3.76 -23.92 14.38
CA PRO A 194 -3.49 -25.08 13.52
C PRO A 194 -4.59 -25.51 12.52
N THR A 195 -5.81 -25.01 12.66
CA THR A 195 -6.97 -25.32 11.80
C THR A 195 -7.77 -24.09 11.34
N GLU A 196 -7.28 -22.86 11.55
CA GLU A 196 -8.07 -21.63 11.35
C GLU A 196 -7.40 -20.68 10.34
N HIS A 197 -8.15 -20.25 9.32
CA HIS A 197 -7.67 -19.40 8.23
C HIS A 197 -8.62 -18.21 8.01
N ILE A 198 -8.06 -17.00 7.86
CA ILE A 198 -8.81 -15.72 7.74
C ILE A 198 -9.68 -15.63 6.47
N ALA A 199 -9.44 -16.44 5.44
CA ALA A 199 -10.18 -16.41 4.17
C ALA A 199 -11.23 -17.51 4.02
N ARG A 200 -11.50 -18.29 5.08
CA ARG A 200 -12.68 -19.16 5.05
C ARG A 200 -13.87 -18.26 5.31
N GLU A 201 -14.68 -18.01 4.28
CA GLU A 201 -16.08 -17.61 4.50
C GLU A 201 -16.62 -18.61 5.52
N GLU A 202 -17.06 -18.11 6.68
CA GLU A 202 -17.58 -18.96 7.74
C GLU A 202 -18.78 -19.72 7.16
N GLU A 203 -18.55 -20.98 6.75
CA GLU A 203 -19.54 -21.91 6.23
C GLU A 203 -20.50 -22.28 7.37
N HIS A 204 -21.34 -21.33 7.78
CA HIS A 204 -22.23 -21.45 8.92
C HIS A 204 -23.59 -21.98 8.50
N TRP A 205 -23.85 -23.22 8.89
CA TRP A 205 -25.18 -23.78 8.88
C TRP A 205 -26.06 -23.06 9.91
N THR A 206 -27.36 -22.98 9.65
CA THR A 206 -28.32 -22.35 10.56
C THR A 206 -29.57 -23.20 10.72
N THR A 207 -30.23 -23.07 11.86
CA THR A 207 -31.51 -23.72 12.13
C THR A 207 -32.61 -22.68 12.34
N ARG A 208 -33.85 -23.10 12.12
CA ARG A 208 -35.04 -22.38 12.58
C ARG A 208 -35.95 -23.37 13.26
N PHE A 209 -36.29 -23.13 14.52
CA PHE A 209 -37.21 -23.99 15.26
C PHE A 209 -38.56 -23.30 15.52
N ALA A 210 -39.65 -23.96 15.14
CA ALA A 210 -41.02 -23.55 15.45
C ALA A 210 -41.63 -24.54 16.45
N GLY A 211 -41.42 -24.26 17.73
CA GLY A 211 -41.96 -25.06 18.85
C GLY A 211 -42.69 -24.24 19.91
N GLY A 212 -43.04 -22.98 19.65
CA GLY A 212 -43.88 -22.21 20.56
C GLY A 212 -45.34 -22.64 20.51
N GLY A 213 -46.08 -22.43 21.60
CA GLY A 213 -47.53 -22.67 21.66
C GLY A 213 -48.00 -23.15 23.03
N GLU A 214 -49.28 -23.49 23.11
CA GLU A 214 -49.97 -24.04 24.29
C GLU A 214 -50.49 -25.42 23.95
N VAL A 215 -50.28 -26.40 24.84
CA VAL A 215 -50.71 -27.78 24.65
C VAL A 215 -51.33 -28.30 25.93
N LEU A 216 -52.55 -28.84 25.82
CA LEU A 216 -53.21 -29.49 26.93
C LEU A 216 -52.53 -30.83 27.29
N ALA A 217 -52.42 -31.12 28.58
CA ALA A 217 -52.02 -32.45 29.07
C ALA A 217 -52.87 -33.56 28.43
N GLY A 218 -52.23 -34.65 28.02
CA GLY A 218 -52.86 -35.72 27.24
C GLY A 218 -53.00 -35.44 25.75
N LYS A 219 -52.58 -34.27 25.25
CA LYS A 219 -52.53 -33.95 23.81
C LYS A 219 -51.11 -34.01 23.26
N THR A 220 -51.02 -33.97 21.95
CA THR A 220 -49.76 -34.08 21.22
C THR A 220 -49.18 -32.69 20.96
N TYR A 221 -48.00 -32.44 21.50
CA TYR A 221 -47.13 -31.34 21.10
C TYR A 221 -46.47 -31.65 19.76
N ARG A 222 -46.49 -30.68 18.85
CA ARG A 222 -45.88 -30.77 17.51
C ARG A 222 -45.01 -29.55 17.27
N ALA A 223 -43.78 -29.79 16.82
CA ALA A 223 -42.85 -28.72 16.45
C ALA A 223 -42.14 -29.05 15.13
N LYS A 224 -41.65 -28.02 14.43
CA LYS A 224 -40.90 -28.16 13.18
C LYS A 224 -39.52 -27.51 13.28
N LEU A 225 -38.55 -28.14 12.66
CA LEU A 225 -37.18 -27.65 12.51
C LEU A 225 -36.84 -27.56 11.03
N TRP A 226 -36.28 -26.43 10.61
CA TRP A 226 -35.65 -26.25 9.30
C TRP A 226 -34.14 -26.14 9.49
N VAL A 227 -33.38 -26.93 8.73
CA VAL A 227 -31.92 -26.91 8.68
C VAL A 227 -31.50 -26.29 7.36
N LEU A 228 -30.68 -25.25 7.43
CA LEU A 228 -30.17 -24.52 6.27
C LEU A 228 -28.65 -24.64 6.20
N ASN A 229 -28.12 -24.91 5.01
CA ASN A 229 -26.69 -24.88 4.77
C ASN A 229 -26.14 -23.44 4.79
N PHE A 230 -24.83 -23.31 4.58
CA PHE A 230 -24.14 -22.02 4.53
C PHE A 230 -24.62 -21.07 3.41
N GLU A 231 -25.30 -21.60 2.38
CA GLU A 231 -25.90 -20.81 1.30
C GLU A 231 -27.34 -20.40 1.61
N THR A 232 -27.83 -20.66 2.83
CA THR A 232 -29.22 -20.44 3.27
C THR A 232 -30.25 -21.28 2.51
N GLU A 233 -29.83 -22.40 1.94
CA GLU A 233 -30.69 -23.38 1.29
C GLU A 233 -31.02 -24.54 2.25
N LEU A 234 -32.21 -25.13 2.11
CA LEU A 234 -32.60 -26.27 2.94
C LEU A 234 -31.70 -27.48 2.64
N ALA A 235 -31.08 -28.01 3.68
CA ALA A 235 -30.16 -29.15 3.58
C ALA A 235 -30.42 -30.14 4.70
N ASP A 236 -30.23 -31.42 4.40
CA ASP A 236 -30.39 -32.48 5.40
C ASP A 236 -29.22 -32.46 6.39
N ALA A 237 -29.54 -32.69 7.66
CA ALA A 237 -28.56 -33.01 8.69
C ALA A 237 -27.93 -34.39 8.42
N VAL A 238 -26.70 -34.60 8.90
CA VAL A 238 -25.96 -35.87 8.76
C VAL A 238 -26.65 -36.99 9.54
N ALA A 239 -27.27 -36.66 10.67
CA ALA A 239 -28.13 -37.54 11.44
C ALA A 239 -29.47 -36.85 11.76
N ASP A 240 -30.50 -37.65 12.05
CA ASP A 240 -31.78 -37.12 12.51
C ASP A 240 -31.58 -36.29 13.79
N PRO A 241 -32.01 -35.01 13.83
CA PRO A 241 -31.84 -34.13 14.98
C PRO A 241 -32.41 -34.75 16.25
N THR A 242 -31.71 -34.55 17.37
CA THR A 242 -32.18 -35.01 18.68
C THR A 242 -32.86 -33.88 19.42
N TYR A 243 -33.74 -34.22 20.37
CA TYR A 243 -34.42 -33.23 21.20
C TYR A 243 -34.48 -33.67 22.66
N THR A 244 -34.46 -32.69 23.54
CA THR A 244 -34.65 -32.82 24.99
C THR A 244 -35.79 -31.93 25.43
N ILE A 245 -36.72 -32.45 26.24
CA ILE A 245 -37.85 -31.68 26.79
C ILE A 245 -37.67 -31.53 28.30
N TYR A 246 -37.80 -30.29 28.77
CA TYR A 246 -37.79 -29.93 30.18
C TYR A 246 -39.19 -29.51 30.61
N ASP A 247 -39.64 -30.03 31.76
CA ASP A 247 -40.87 -29.58 32.38
C ASP A 247 -40.74 -28.19 33.03
N ALA A 248 -41.84 -27.69 33.58
CA ALA A 248 -41.89 -26.41 34.29
C ALA A 248 -40.98 -26.31 35.54
N MET A 249 -40.50 -27.45 36.06
CA MET A 249 -39.55 -27.53 37.18
C MET A 249 -38.11 -27.75 36.70
N ARG A 250 -37.88 -27.78 35.38
CA ARG A 250 -36.61 -28.12 34.70
C ARG A 250 -36.15 -29.56 34.90
N ASN A 251 -37.05 -30.47 35.20
CA ASN A 251 -36.73 -31.90 35.09
C ASN A 251 -36.74 -32.30 33.62
N VAL A 252 -35.77 -33.13 33.23
CA VAL A 252 -35.79 -33.72 31.89
C VAL A 252 -36.86 -34.80 31.85
N ILE A 253 -37.73 -34.70 30.86
CA ILE A 253 -38.80 -35.65 30.63
C ILE A 253 -38.24 -36.86 29.86
N ASP A 254 -38.60 -38.07 30.30
CA ASP A 254 -38.13 -39.39 29.80
C ASP A 254 -36.69 -39.83 30.17
N SER A 255 -36.36 -40.01 31.46
CA SER A 255 -35.07 -40.61 31.88
C SER A 255 -34.91 -42.11 31.53
N PRO A 256 -33.70 -42.67 31.29
CA PRO A 256 -32.69 -42.35 30.27
C PRO A 256 -32.53 -43.44 29.17
N PRO A 257 -31.99 -43.08 27.97
CA PRO A 257 -31.45 -41.76 27.67
C PRO A 257 -32.56 -40.77 27.29
N PRO A 258 -32.52 -39.54 27.84
CA PRO A 258 -33.62 -38.58 27.80
C PRO A 258 -33.61 -37.71 26.55
N THR A 259 -33.44 -38.36 25.41
CA THR A 259 -33.36 -37.72 24.10
C THR A 259 -34.21 -38.47 23.09
N GLY A 260 -35.18 -37.78 22.50
CA GLY A 260 -35.92 -38.28 21.35
C GLY A 260 -35.24 -37.85 20.05
N THR A 261 -35.60 -38.48 18.93
CA THR A 261 -35.19 -38.05 17.60
C THR A 261 -36.36 -37.40 16.87
N MET A 262 -36.10 -36.29 16.18
CA MET A 262 -37.05 -35.70 15.25
C MET A 262 -37.12 -36.55 13.99
N THR A 263 -38.31 -36.67 13.39
CA THR A 263 -38.50 -37.44 12.16
C THR A 263 -38.47 -36.53 10.95
N LYS A 264 -37.65 -36.84 9.94
CA LYS A 264 -37.65 -36.11 8.67
C LYS A 264 -39.02 -36.17 7.99
N LEU A 265 -39.53 -35.02 7.57
CA LEU A 265 -40.82 -34.95 6.87
C LEU A 265 -40.68 -35.53 5.45
N ALA A 266 -41.50 -36.55 5.14
CA ALA A 266 -41.41 -37.27 3.88
C ALA A 266 -41.53 -36.34 2.65
N GLY A 267 -40.62 -36.50 1.69
CA GLY A 267 -40.60 -35.71 0.46
C GLY A 267 -40.05 -34.29 0.60
N THR A 268 -39.43 -33.95 1.73
CA THR A 268 -38.78 -32.64 1.97
C THR A 268 -37.28 -32.80 2.22
N THR A 269 -36.54 -31.71 2.05
CA THR A 269 -35.11 -31.61 2.40
C THR A 269 -34.97 -30.67 3.58
N GLY A 270 -34.18 -31.05 4.60
CA GLY A 270 -33.86 -30.21 5.75
C GLY A 270 -35.03 -29.88 6.69
N ILE A 271 -36.18 -30.55 6.58
CA ILE A 271 -37.34 -30.31 7.44
C ILE A 271 -37.63 -31.53 8.31
N TYR A 272 -37.66 -31.32 9.62
CA TYR A 272 -37.88 -32.34 10.63
C TYR A 272 -39.08 -31.99 11.51
N GLU A 273 -39.84 -33.00 11.93
CA GLU A 273 -41.01 -32.87 12.81
C GLU A 273 -40.75 -33.58 14.13
N LEU A 274 -41.06 -32.89 15.23
CA LEU A 274 -41.14 -33.45 16.57
C LEU A 274 -42.60 -33.70 16.89
N THR A 275 -42.91 -34.90 17.38
CA THR A 275 -44.23 -35.26 17.88
C THR A 275 -44.06 -35.88 19.27
N TYR A 276 -44.62 -35.22 20.30
CA TYR A 276 -44.52 -35.66 21.68
C TYR A 276 -45.91 -35.69 22.33
N ILE A 277 -46.26 -36.77 23.02
CA ILE A 277 -47.54 -36.88 23.73
C ILE A 277 -47.32 -36.39 25.16
N VAL A 278 -47.94 -35.27 25.51
CA VAL A 278 -47.86 -34.72 26.88
C VAL A 278 -48.59 -35.67 27.83
N PRO A 279 -47.96 -36.15 28.92
CA PRO A 279 -48.61 -37.03 29.88
C PRO A 279 -49.89 -36.40 30.46
N THR A 280 -50.91 -37.19 30.75
CA THR A 280 -52.19 -36.68 31.32
C THR A 280 -52.02 -36.11 32.72
N ASN A 281 -50.96 -36.50 33.43
CA ASN A 281 -50.57 -36.01 34.75
C ASN A 281 -49.39 -35.02 34.68
N ALA A 282 -49.07 -34.48 33.51
CA ALA A 282 -47.98 -33.52 33.34
C ALA A 282 -48.18 -32.28 34.23
N THR A 283 -47.09 -31.78 34.80
CA THR A 283 -47.08 -30.52 35.54
C THR A 283 -47.40 -29.37 34.60
N GLY A 284 -48.42 -28.57 34.92
CA GLY A 284 -48.78 -27.40 34.14
C GLY A 284 -47.74 -26.29 34.28
N GLY A 285 -47.59 -25.47 33.25
CA GLY A 285 -46.66 -24.34 33.24
C GLY A 285 -45.79 -24.30 31.99
N ARG A 286 -44.72 -23.50 32.04
CA ARG A 286 -43.83 -23.26 30.90
C ARG A 286 -42.78 -24.35 30.76
N TRP A 287 -42.86 -25.11 29.68
CA TRP A 287 -41.93 -26.17 29.28
C TRP A 287 -40.93 -25.65 28.23
N GLU A 288 -39.82 -26.36 28.07
CA GLU A 288 -38.74 -25.99 27.14
C GLU A 288 -38.34 -27.20 26.30
N THR A 289 -38.22 -27.02 24.99
CA THR A 289 -37.63 -28.00 24.09
C THR A 289 -36.32 -27.45 23.57
N ILE A 290 -35.26 -28.24 23.71
CA ILE A 290 -33.95 -28.00 23.11
C ILE A 290 -33.75 -29.06 22.02
N VAL A 291 -33.30 -28.63 20.85
CA VAL A 291 -32.96 -29.50 19.72
C VAL A 291 -31.48 -29.36 19.38
N ASP A 292 -30.85 -30.49 19.11
CA ASP A 292 -29.43 -30.61 18.80
C ASP A 292 -29.29 -31.23 17.39
N VAL A 293 -28.58 -30.54 16.51
CA VAL A 293 -28.44 -30.88 15.09
C VAL A 293 -26.98 -31.17 14.75
N ASP A 294 -26.75 -32.31 14.07
CA ASP A 294 -25.45 -32.73 13.54
C ASP A 294 -25.43 -32.54 12.01
N VAL A 295 -24.61 -31.62 11.53
CA VAL A 295 -24.51 -31.26 10.10
C VAL A 295 -23.19 -31.68 9.47
N ASP A 296 -22.18 -32.06 10.26
CA ASP A 296 -20.85 -32.45 9.75
C ASP A 296 -20.35 -33.83 10.21
N GLY A 297 -21.10 -34.53 11.05
CA GLY A 297 -20.75 -35.84 11.61
C GLY A 297 -19.83 -35.77 12.84
N GLY A 298 -19.55 -34.56 13.33
CA GLY A 298 -18.78 -34.26 14.53
C GLY A 298 -19.60 -34.30 15.83
N GLY A 299 -20.93 -34.36 15.75
CA GLY A 299 -21.84 -34.44 16.88
C GLY A 299 -22.82 -33.26 16.93
N THR A 300 -22.94 -32.59 18.07
CA THR A 300 -23.90 -31.48 18.22
C THR A 300 -23.30 -30.18 17.71
N ASP A 301 -23.57 -29.85 16.45
CA ASP A 301 -23.02 -28.66 15.78
C ASP A 301 -23.86 -27.41 16.02
N ILE A 302 -25.19 -27.57 16.07
CA ILE A 302 -26.14 -26.46 16.23
C ILE A 302 -27.17 -26.82 17.29
N GLN A 303 -27.42 -25.90 18.21
CA GLN A 303 -28.48 -26.01 19.20
C GLN A 303 -29.53 -24.92 18.97
N ASP A 304 -30.80 -25.33 18.99
CA ASP A 304 -31.96 -24.44 18.86
C ASP A 304 -33.03 -24.88 19.86
N GLY A 305 -34.14 -24.16 19.97
CA GLY A 305 -35.19 -24.53 20.90
C GLY A 305 -36.28 -23.50 21.06
N SER A 306 -37.32 -23.86 21.80
CA SER A 306 -38.41 -22.94 22.12
C SER A 306 -39.07 -23.30 23.44
N TYR A 307 -39.71 -22.30 24.03
CA TYR A 307 -40.59 -22.46 25.16
C TYR A 307 -42.03 -22.62 24.69
N TRP A 308 -42.76 -23.49 25.35
CA TRP A 308 -44.19 -23.73 25.14
C TRP A 308 -44.87 -23.98 26.48
N GLU A 309 -46.20 -23.91 26.52
CA GLU A 309 -46.96 -24.03 27.75
C GLU A 309 -47.75 -25.34 27.78
N VAL A 310 -47.70 -26.02 28.93
CA VAL A 310 -48.57 -27.16 29.23
C VAL A 310 -49.72 -26.68 30.09
N GLU A 311 -50.94 -26.85 29.56
CA GLU A 311 -52.15 -26.68 30.32
C GLU A 311 -52.55 -28.03 30.93
N SER A 312 -52.42 -28.18 32.25
CA SER A 312 -52.71 -29.47 32.91
C SER A 312 -54.01 -29.48 33.71
N SER A 313 -54.66 -28.32 33.84
CA SER A 313 -55.85 -28.12 34.65
C SER A 313 -56.88 -27.25 33.92
N PRO A 314 -57.57 -27.81 32.91
CA PRO A 314 -58.73 -27.16 32.32
C PRO A 314 -59.95 -27.27 33.26
N ALA A 315 -60.69 -26.18 33.40
CA ALA A 315 -61.98 -26.16 34.10
C ALA A 315 -63.13 -26.50 33.15
N GLU A 316 -64.03 -27.39 33.59
CA GLU A 316 -65.36 -27.52 33.01
C GLU A 316 -66.38 -26.87 33.94
N VAL A 317 -67.22 -25.99 33.39
CA VAL A 317 -68.36 -25.39 34.08
C VAL A 317 -69.64 -25.77 33.35
N LYS A 318 -70.55 -26.45 34.06
CA LYS A 318 -71.82 -26.92 33.52
C LYS A 318 -72.99 -26.47 34.39
N ILE A 319 -73.98 -25.82 33.79
CA ILE A 319 -75.27 -25.57 34.43
C ILE A 319 -76.14 -26.82 34.24
N ASN A 320 -76.42 -27.53 35.32
CA ASN A 320 -77.23 -28.76 35.29
C ASN A 320 -78.72 -28.47 35.20
N ALA A 321 -79.19 -27.45 35.93
CA ALA A 321 -80.58 -27.01 35.93
C ALA A 321 -80.67 -25.57 36.46
N ILE A 322 -81.64 -24.82 35.96
CA ILE A 322 -82.11 -23.57 36.58
C ILE A 322 -83.47 -23.89 37.20
N THR A 323 -83.56 -23.78 38.53
CA THR A 323 -84.75 -24.20 39.29
C THR A 323 -85.63 -23.03 39.73
N ASP A 324 -85.08 -21.82 39.76
CA ASP A 324 -85.81 -20.58 39.96
C ASP A 324 -85.25 -19.52 39.01
N ASN A 325 -86.14 -18.89 38.25
CA ASN A 325 -85.84 -17.86 37.26
C ASN A 325 -86.70 -16.59 37.46
N THR A 326 -87.20 -16.35 38.68
CA THR A 326 -88.16 -15.26 38.97
C THR A 326 -87.55 -14.13 39.81
N VAL A 327 -87.69 -12.87 39.39
CA VAL A 327 -87.16 -11.72 40.14
C VAL A 327 -87.82 -11.63 41.54
N PRO A 328 -87.06 -11.50 42.65
CA PRO A 328 -85.63 -11.12 42.72
C PRO A 328 -84.63 -12.28 42.85
N SER A 329 -85.05 -13.55 42.76
CA SER A 329 -84.18 -14.71 42.96
C SER A 329 -83.86 -15.46 41.67
N ILE A 330 -82.65 -16.01 41.61
CA ILE A 330 -82.29 -17.01 40.60
C ILE A 330 -81.54 -18.13 41.31
N THR A 331 -81.94 -19.36 41.05
CA THR A 331 -81.28 -20.54 41.62
C THR A 331 -80.87 -21.45 40.48
N ALA A 332 -79.57 -21.71 40.38
CA ALA A 332 -78.99 -22.63 39.41
C ALA A 332 -78.19 -23.73 40.14
N ASN A 333 -78.32 -24.95 39.65
CA ASN A 333 -77.45 -26.06 39.98
C ASN A 333 -76.29 -26.07 38.98
N VAL A 334 -75.08 -25.79 39.46
CA VAL A 334 -73.87 -25.73 38.64
C VAL A 334 -72.88 -26.80 39.12
N THR A 335 -72.36 -27.59 38.18
CA THR A 335 -71.19 -28.42 38.42
C THR A 335 -69.98 -27.68 37.89
N ILE A 336 -68.98 -27.52 38.75
CA ILE A 336 -67.65 -27.05 38.38
C ILE A 336 -66.72 -28.22 38.63
N LYS A 337 -66.00 -28.64 37.60
CA LYS A 337 -65.12 -29.78 37.66
C LYS A 337 -63.74 -29.38 37.14
N ASN A 338 -62.72 -29.70 37.93
CA ASN A 338 -61.36 -29.71 37.42
C ASN A 338 -61.21 -30.95 36.55
N GLU A 339 -61.03 -30.77 35.24
CA GLU A 339 -60.77 -31.89 34.33
C GLU A 339 -59.27 -32.19 34.18
N GLY A 340 -58.44 -31.47 34.94
CA GLY A 340 -57.01 -31.64 35.01
C GLY A 340 -56.50 -32.74 35.91
N GLY A 341 -55.20 -33.00 35.75
CA GLY A 341 -54.43 -33.95 36.57
C GLY A 341 -53.79 -33.32 37.82
N SER A 342 -53.90 -32.00 38.02
CA SER A 342 -53.28 -31.27 39.13
C SER A 342 -54.31 -30.45 39.92
N TRP A 343 -54.04 -30.17 41.19
CA TRP A 343 -54.86 -29.25 41.99
C TRP A 343 -54.65 -27.81 41.49
N TYR A 344 -55.74 -27.15 41.08
CA TYR A 344 -55.69 -25.78 40.60
C TYR A 344 -56.85 -24.98 41.21
N GLU A 345 -56.56 -23.73 41.61
CA GLU A 345 -57.57 -22.82 42.13
C GLU A 345 -58.09 -21.93 40.99
N TYR A 346 -59.34 -22.13 40.63
CA TYR A 346 -59.99 -21.38 39.58
C TYR A 346 -60.77 -20.20 40.16
N LYS A 347 -60.63 -19.04 39.53
CA LYS A 347 -61.49 -17.88 39.82
C LYS A 347 -62.64 -17.87 38.82
N TYR A 348 -63.86 -18.00 39.32
CA TYR A 348 -65.07 -17.91 38.50
C TYR A 348 -65.79 -16.60 38.79
N ALA A 349 -66.22 -15.94 37.71
CA ALA A 349 -67.16 -14.84 37.76
C ALA A 349 -68.44 -15.28 37.05
N TYR A 350 -69.59 -14.92 37.61
CA TYR A 350 -70.88 -15.12 36.98
C TYR A 350 -71.63 -13.80 36.97
N CYS A 351 -72.56 -13.65 36.04
CA CYS A 351 -73.54 -12.58 36.07
C CYS A 351 -74.90 -13.10 35.62
N VAL A 352 -75.94 -12.38 36.02
CA VAL A 352 -77.33 -12.70 35.68
C VAL A 352 -77.81 -11.66 34.68
N VAL A 353 -78.27 -12.12 33.51
CA VAL A 353 -78.74 -11.24 32.42
C VAL A 353 -80.20 -11.51 32.09
N ALA A 354 -80.88 -10.47 31.59
CA ALA A 354 -82.28 -10.55 31.18
C ALA A 354 -82.49 -11.23 29.81
N GLN A 355 -81.45 -11.35 29.00
CA GLN A 355 -81.49 -11.95 27.66
C GLN A 355 -80.21 -12.76 27.39
N GLU A 356 -80.34 -13.90 26.72
CA GLU A 356 -79.23 -14.84 26.45
C GLU A 356 -78.08 -14.22 25.63
N ASN A 357 -78.40 -13.26 24.77
CA ASN A 357 -77.42 -12.56 23.93
C ASN A 357 -76.65 -11.45 24.68
N ASN A 358 -76.98 -11.17 25.94
CA ASN A 358 -76.28 -10.17 26.72
C ASN A 358 -75.01 -10.79 27.30
N THR A 359 -73.86 -10.41 26.76
CA THR A 359 -72.55 -10.81 27.29
C THR A 359 -72.32 -10.13 28.64
N CYS A 360 -72.19 -10.94 29.70
CA CYS A 360 -71.85 -10.48 31.04
C CYS A 360 -70.70 -9.47 31.04
N GLY A 361 -70.93 -8.27 31.58
CA GLY A 361 -69.91 -7.22 31.71
C GLY A 361 -69.94 -6.11 30.65
N GLY A 362 -70.88 -6.14 29.70
CA GLY A 362 -71.22 -5.01 28.84
C GLY A 362 -70.03 -4.28 28.20
N GLY A 363 -69.39 -4.88 27.19
CA GLY A 363 -68.51 -4.17 26.24
C GLY A 363 -67.24 -3.56 26.82
#